data_AF-A0A939FGN4-F1
#
_entry.id   AF-A0A939FGN4-F1
#
_cell.length_a   1.000
_cell.length_b   1.000
_cell.length_c   1.000
_cell.angle_alpha   90.00
_cell.angle_beta   90.00
_cell.angle_gamma   90.00
#
_symmetry.space_group_name_H-M   'P 1'
#
loop_
_entity.id
_entity.type
_entity.pdbx_description
1 polymer ?
#
loop_
_entity_poly.entity_id
_entity_poly.type
_entity_poly.pdbx_seq_one_letter_code
_entity_poly.pdbx_strand_id
1 'polypeptide(L)'
;YTHLNRLVRARGRDALCVWGPGHGAAAVLAGAWLEGTYGELEPDRSRDAAGMLRLFRDFSQPGGVPSHTAPGVPGSIQAGGELGYSLAHAYGAAFDNPYLLVCAVVGDGEAETGPLAASWHADKFLD
;
A
#
# COMPACT_ATOMS: atom_id res chain seq x y z
N TYR A 1 -4.39 7.42 -0.89
CA TYR A 1 -4.22 7.35 0.58
C TYR A 1 -5.21 8.24 1.33
N THR A 2 -5.10 9.57 1.28
CA THR A 2 -5.89 10.52 2.10
C THR A 2 -7.41 10.29 2.04
N HIS A 3 -7.98 10.12 0.85
CA HIS A 3 -9.42 9.88 0.70
C HIS A 3 -9.86 8.52 1.26
N LEU A 4 -9.04 7.48 1.14
CA LEU A 4 -9.30 6.18 1.74
C LEU A 4 -9.26 6.27 3.27
N ASN A 5 -8.26 6.95 3.83
CA ASN A 5 -8.17 7.16 5.28
C ASN A 5 -9.39 7.96 5.80
N ARG A 6 -9.82 9.01 5.08
CA ARG A 6 -11.07 9.72 5.42
C ARG A 6 -12.27 8.77 5.42
N LEU A 7 -12.39 7.88 4.44
CA LEU A 7 -13.49 6.92 4.36
C LEU A 7 -13.47 5.96 5.55
N VAL A 8 -12.31 5.39 5.88
CA VAL A 8 -12.11 4.52 7.05
C VAL A 8 -12.55 5.24 8.32
N ARG A 9 -12.02 6.45 8.58
CA ARG A 9 -12.33 7.22 9.79
C ARG A 9 -13.79 7.66 9.88
N ALA A 10 -14.41 8.04 8.76
CA ALA A 10 -15.78 8.55 8.75
C ALA A 10 -16.83 7.43 8.81
N ARG A 11 -16.48 6.20 8.40
CA ARG A 11 -17.42 5.08 8.28
C ARG A 11 -17.09 3.89 9.18
N GLY A 12 -15.95 3.90 9.88
CA GLY A 12 -15.49 2.77 10.70
C GLY A 12 -15.32 1.50 9.89
N ARG A 13 -14.89 1.61 8.62
CA ARG A 13 -14.72 0.45 7.73
C ARG A 13 -13.32 -0.11 7.84
N ASP A 14 -13.24 -1.42 7.99
CA ASP A 14 -11.99 -2.16 7.77
C ASP A 14 -11.64 -2.05 6.29
N ALA A 15 -10.43 -1.56 6.01
CA ALA A 15 -9.96 -1.38 4.66
C ALA A 15 -8.49 -1.76 4.52
N LEU A 16 -8.18 -2.39 3.40
CA LEU A 16 -6.84 -2.71 2.95
C LEU A 16 -6.59 -1.98 1.64
N CYS A 17 -5.36 -1.50 1.41
CA CYS A 17 -4.99 -0.88 0.15
C CYS A 17 -3.89 -1.70 -0.54
N VAL A 18 -4.12 -2.10 -1.79
CA VAL A 18 -3.11 -2.69 -2.66
C VAL A 18 -2.54 -1.60 -3.55
N TRP A 19 -1.24 -1.36 -3.46
CA TRP A 19 -0.54 -0.34 -4.25
C TRP A 19 0.12 -0.99 -5.46
N GLY A 20 -0.55 -0.97 -6.61
CA GLY A 20 -0.02 -1.48 -7.88
C GLY A 20 1.24 -0.75 -8.33
N PRO A 21 1.22 0.59 -8.42
CA PRO A 21 2.41 1.43 -8.61
C PRO A 21 3.33 1.47 -7.38
N GLY A 22 3.88 0.31 -7.02
CA GLY A 22 4.65 0.12 -5.79
C GLY A 22 5.92 0.96 -5.71
N HIS A 23 6.48 1.36 -6.84
CA HIS A 23 7.59 2.31 -6.94
C HIS A 23 7.26 3.71 -6.36
N GLY A 24 5.98 4.00 -6.08
CA GLY A 24 5.52 5.21 -5.40
C GLY A 24 5.54 5.15 -3.87
N ALA A 25 6.42 4.33 -3.27
CA ALA A 25 6.39 4.04 -1.82
C ALA A 25 6.48 5.26 -0.91
N ALA A 26 7.15 6.33 -1.37
CA ALA A 26 7.24 7.58 -0.63
C ALA A 26 5.85 8.12 -0.20
N ALA A 27 4.83 7.97 -1.05
CA ALA A 27 3.47 8.39 -0.72
C ALA A 27 2.83 7.54 0.39
N VAL A 28 3.09 6.23 0.39
CA VAL A 28 2.56 5.30 1.39
C VAL A 28 3.28 5.47 2.72
N LEU A 29 4.61 5.58 2.69
CA LEU A 29 5.46 5.86 3.84
C LEU A 29 5.09 7.19 4.51
N ALA A 30 4.90 8.25 3.73
CA ALA A 30 4.45 9.54 4.25
C ALA A 30 3.07 9.42 4.92
N GLY A 31 2.14 8.66 4.32
CA GLY A 31 0.84 8.35 4.91
C GLY A 31 0.95 7.65 6.27
N ALA A 32 1.71 6.56 6.33
CA ALA A 32 1.94 5.79 7.56
C ALA A 32 2.67 6.59 8.65
N TRP A 33 3.62 7.45 8.27
CA TRP A 33 4.31 8.35 9.19
C TRP A 33 3.37 9.42 9.78
N LEU A 34 2.51 10.02 8.95
CA LEU A 34 1.52 11.00 9.40
C LEU A 34 0.45 10.36 10.31
N GLU A 35 0.03 9.13 9.99
CA GLU A 35 -0.87 8.34 10.82
C GLU A 35 -0.25 8.00 12.19
N GLY A 36 1.06 7.72 12.22
CA GLY A 36 1.83 7.41 13.42
C GLY A 36 2.28 5.94 13.49
N THR A 37 1.63 5.05 12.73
CA THR A 37 1.91 3.61 12.67
C THR A 37 3.36 3.30 12.29
N TYR A 38 3.95 4.13 11.46
CA TYR A 38 5.36 3.98 11.10
C TYR A 38 6.30 4.17 12.31
N GLY A 39 6.03 5.16 13.16
CA GLY A 39 6.83 5.42 14.37
C GLY A 39 6.57 4.42 15.50
N GLU A 40 5.41 3.75 15.51
CA GLU A 40 5.10 2.66 16.44
C GLU A 40 5.93 1.40 16.13
N LEU A 41 6.16 1.12 14.83
CA LEU A 41 6.96 -0.02 14.37
C LEU A 41 8.46 0.29 14.33
N GLU A 42 8.82 1.54 13.98
CA GLU A 42 10.20 2.00 13.84
C GLU A 42 10.43 3.24 14.72
N PRO A 43 10.72 3.08 16.03
CA PRO A 43 10.83 4.18 16.98
C PRO A 43 11.84 5.28 16.60
N ASP A 44 12.91 4.92 15.88
CA ASP A 44 13.93 5.86 15.38
C ASP A 44 13.43 6.79 14.27
N ARG A 45 12.20 6.53 13.76
CA ARG A 45 11.50 7.33 12.75
C ARG A 45 10.16 7.81 13.30
N SER A 46 10.17 8.24 14.56
CA SER A 46 9.05 8.83 15.30
C SER A 46 8.37 9.98 14.55
N ARG A 47 7.12 10.29 14.94
CA ARG A 47 6.34 11.39 14.36
C ARG A 47 6.73 12.76 14.93
N ASP A 48 8.00 13.10 14.80
CA ASP A 48 8.60 14.39 15.15
C ASP A 48 9.66 14.82 14.11
N ALA A 49 10.28 15.98 14.32
CA ALA A 49 11.27 16.52 13.38
C ALA A 49 12.53 15.62 13.23
N ALA A 50 12.96 14.95 14.30
CA ALA A 50 14.14 14.09 14.26
C ALA A 50 13.83 12.78 13.51
N GLY A 51 12.68 12.16 13.80
CA GLY A 51 12.23 10.96 13.09
C GLY A 51 11.93 11.22 11.61
N MET A 52 11.36 12.38 11.28
CA MET A 52 11.16 12.80 9.88
C MET A 52 12.50 12.97 9.14
N LEU A 53 13.48 13.64 9.76
CA LEU A 53 14.81 13.79 9.17
C LEU A 53 15.47 12.43 8.92
N ARG A 54 15.28 11.47 9.83
CA ARG A 54 15.79 10.10 9.66
C ARG A 54 15.11 9.37 8.52
N LEU A 55 13.78 9.45 8.43
CA LEU A 55 13.03 8.87 7.30
C LEU A 55 13.51 9.42 5.96
N PHE A 56 13.75 10.73 5.85
CA PHE A 56 14.26 11.36 4.62
C PHE A 56 15.66 10.86 4.26
N ARG A 57 16.55 10.73 5.25
CA ARG A 57 17.90 10.23 5.04
C ARG A 57 17.94 8.76 4.65
N ASP A 58 17.03 7.96 5.18
CA ASP A 58 17.07 6.51 4.95
C ASP A 58 16.41 6.11 3.63
N PHE A 59 15.50 6.92 3.07
CA PHE A 59 14.78 6.56 1.85
C PHE A 59 15.73 6.32 0.67
N SER A 60 15.70 5.09 0.15
CA SER A 60 16.53 4.60 -0.96
C SER A 60 18.04 4.74 -0.75
N GLN A 61 18.51 4.70 0.50
CA GLN A 61 19.92 4.67 0.84
C GLN A 61 20.41 3.26 1.17
N PRO A 62 21.73 2.99 1.08
CA PRO A 62 22.33 1.75 1.57
C PRO A 62 21.96 1.48 3.03
N GLY A 63 21.32 0.33 3.29
CA GLY A 63 20.85 -0.04 4.63
C GLY A 63 19.61 0.74 5.13
N GLY A 64 18.99 1.54 4.26
CA GLY A 64 17.83 2.36 4.57
C GLY A 64 16.48 1.74 4.17
N VAL A 65 15.51 2.61 3.90
CA VAL A 65 14.12 2.26 3.57
C VAL A 65 13.97 2.04 2.06
N PRO A 66 13.26 1.00 1.61
CA PRO A 66 13.12 0.68 0.18
C PRO A 66 12.34 1.75 -0.59
N SER A 67 12.63 1.84 -1.90
CA SER A 67 11.92 2.71 -2.85
C SER A 67 10.53 2.20 -3.23
N HIS A 68 10.26 0.92 -2.96
CA HIS A 68 9.00 0.23 -3.26
C HIS A 68 8.18 0.00 -1.99
N THR A 69 6.88 -0.33 -2.13
CA THR A 69 6.00 -0.73 -1.01
C THR A 69 6.38 -2.11 -0.47
N ALA A 70 7.66 -2.33 -0.16
CA ALA A 70 8.22 -3.59 0.26
C ALA A 70 7.60 -4.09 1.58
N PRO A 71 7.88 -5.34 2.00
CA PRO A 71 7.26 -5.93 3.19
C PRO A 71 7.47 -5.14 4.50
N GLY A 72 8.55 -4.36 4.61
CA GLY A 72 8.80 -3.50 5.77
C GLY A 72 7.97 -2.19 5.80
N VAL A 73 7.23 -1.88 4.74
CA VAL A 73 6.33 -0.72 4.71
C VAL A 73 5.03 -1.08 5.44
N PRO A 74 4.64 -0.34 6.49
CA PRO A 74 3.42 -0.63 7.24
C PRO A 74 2.18 -0.72 6.35
N GLY A 75 1.40 -1.78 6.53
CA GLY A 75 0.18 -2.05 5.76
C GLY A 75 0.42 -2.59 4.35
N SER A 76 1.66 -2.86 3.93
CA SER A 76 1.92 -3.46 2.63
C SER A 76 1.71 -4.97 2.62
N ILE A 77 0.97 -5.45 1.61
CA ILE A 77 0.86 -6.87 1.26
C ILE A 77 1.41 -7.18 -0.14
N GLN A 78 1.85 -6.16 -0.88
CA GLN A 78 2.39 -6.25 -2.23
C GLN A 78 3.45 -5.17 -2.44
N ALA A 79 4.62 -5.58 -2.91
CA ALA A 79 5.72 -4.67 -3.22
C ALA A 79 5.48 -3.79 -4.46
N GLY A 80 4.74 -4.30 -5.45
CA GLY A 80 4.42 -3.58 -6.69
C GLY A 80 5.65 -3.14 -7.50
N GLY A 81 6.75 -3.88 -7.38
CA GLY A 81 7.95 -3.69 -8.21
C GLY A 81 7.80 -4.34 -9.58
N GLU A 82 7.47 -5.64 -9.59
CA GLU A 82 6.93 -6.28 -10.78
C GLU A 82 5.43 -5.96 -10.87
N LEU A 83 5.08 -5.25 -11.95
CA LEU A 83 3.75 -4.75 -12.21
C LEU A 83 2.84 -5.87 -12.75
N GLY A 84 1.55 -5.83 -12.39
CA GLY A 84 0.51 -6.65 -13.02
C GLY A 84 -0.39 -7.42 -12.05
N TYR A 85 -0.07 -7.42 -10.76
CA TYR A 85 -0.70 -8.30 -9.77
C TYR A 85 -1.66 -7.59 -8.81
N SER A 86 -1.83 -6.27 -8.92
CA SER A 86 -2.62 -5.48 -7.97
C SER A 86 -4.06 -5.98 -7.81
N LEU A 87 -4.77 -6.24 -8.91
CA LEU A 87 -6.14 -6.77 -8.82
C LEU A 87 -6.16 -8.22 -8.35
N ALA A 88 -5.26 -9.08 -8.84
CA ALA A 88 -5.22 -10.47 -8.40
C ALA A 88 -5.03 -10.59 -6.88
N HIS A 89 -4.09 -9.83 -6.30
CA HIS A 89 -3.93 -9.78 -4.85
C HIS A 89 -5.10 -9.10 -4.14
N ALA A 90 -5.72 -8.07 -4.73
CA ALA A 90 -6.87 -7.42 -4.14
C ALA A 90 -8.09 -8.35 -4.03
N TYR A 91 -8.40 -9.09 -5.10
CA TYR A 91 -9.45 -10.11 -5.09
C TYR A 91 -9.13 -11.24 -4.11
N GLY A 92 -7.89 -11.73 -4.11
CA GLY A 92 -7.44 -12.74 -3.15
C GLY A 92 -7.61 -12.31 -1.70
N ALA A 93 -7.38 -11.04 -1.38
CA ALA A 93 -7.58 -10.49 -0.04
C ALA A 93 -9.06 -10.30 0.32
N ALA A 94 -9.95 -10.14 -0.68
CA ALA A 94 -11.38 -9.95 -0.49
C ALA A 94 -12.15 -11.28 -0.35
N PHE A 95 -11.64 -12.38 -0.94
CA PHE A 95 -12.27 -13.70 -0.82
C PHE A 95 -12.44 -14.13 0.63
N ASP A 96 -13.61 -14.70 0.92
CA ASP A 96 -14.05 -15.13 2.26
C ASP A 96 -14.02 -14.00 3.32
N ASN A 97 -13.97 -12.73 2.90
CA ASN A 97 -13.87 -11.57 3.79
C ASN A 97 -14.90 -10.48 3.41
N PRO A 98 -16.20 -10.74 3.62
CA PRO A 98 -17.30 -9.90 3.11
C PRO A 98 -17.37 -8.49 3.71
N TYR A 99 -16.62 -8.22 4.79
CA TYR A 99 -16.61 -6.93 5.46
C TYR A 99 -15.37 -6.08 5.13
N LEU A 100 -14.34 -6.67 4.53
CA LEU A 100 -13.11 -5.96 4.18
C LEU A 100 -13.28 -5.18 2.88
N LEU A 101 -13.08 -3.87 2.93
CA LEU A 101 -12.93 -3.06 1.73
C LEU A 101 -11.49 -3.16 1.21
N VAL A 102 -11.27 -3.83 0.08
CA VAL A 102 -9.95 -3.83 -0.57
C VAL A 102 -9.92 -2.75 -1.66
N CYS A 103 -9.12 -1.71 -1.45
CA CYS A 103 -8.87 -0.65 -2.43
C CYS A 103 -7.63 -1.02 -3.26
N ALA A 104 -7.83 -1.36 -4.53
CA ALA A 104 -6.72 -1.55 -5.47
C ALA A 104 -6.42 -0.25 -6.22
N VAL A 105 -5.20 0.26 -6.08
CA VAL A 105 -4.69 1.34 -6.93
C VAL A 105 -3.93 0.70 -8.08
N VAL A 106 -4.45 0.87 -9.29
CA VAL A 106 -3.90 0.30 -10.52
C VAL A 106 -3.15 1.39 -11.28
N GLY A 107 -1.90 1.12 -11.69
CA GLY A 107 -1.20 1.96 -12.65
C GLY A 107 -1.80 1.79 -14.05
N ASP A 108 -1.89 2.86 -14.82
CA ASP A 108 -2.29 2.77 -16.23
C ASP A 108 -1.28 1.96 -17.05
N GLY A 109 0.02 2.18 -16.86
CA GLY A 109 1.06 1.33 -17.46
C GLY A 109 1.08 -0.10 -16.90
N GLU A 110 0.68 -0.30 -15.64
CA GLU A 110 0.46 -1.65 -15.09
C GLU A 110 -0.68 -2.35 -15.85
N ALA A 111 -1.74 -1.61 -16.23
CA ALA A 111 -2.92 -2.13 -16.90
C ALA A 111 -2.67 -2.64 -18.31
N GLU A 112 -1.52 -2.31 -18.88
CA GLU A 112 -1.05 -2.86 -20.17
C GLU A 112 -0.45 -4.26 -20.02
N THR A 113 -0.20 -4.74 -18.80
CA THR A 113 0.36 -6.07 -18.56
C THR A 113 -0.70 -7.17 -18.71
N GLY A 114 -0.28 -8.33 -19.23
CA GLY A 114 -1.15 -9.51 -19.36
C GLY A 114 -1.81 -9.96 -18.05
N PRO A 115 -1.06 -10.10 -16.94
CA PRO A 115 -1.64 -10.46 -15.64
C PRO A 115 -2.73 -9.48 -15.18
N LEU A 116 -2.53 -8.17 -15.34
CA LEU A 116 -3.53 -7.20 -14.92
C LEU A 116 -4.76 -7.24 -15.82
N ALA A 117 -4.56 -7.35 -17.13
CA ALA A 117 -5.66 -7.47 -18.09
C ALA A 117 -6.59 -8.65 -17.75
N ALA A 118 -6.04 -9.83 -17.45
CA ALA A 118 -6.82 -11.01 -17.09
C ALA A 118 -7.51 -10.88 -15.72
N SER A 119 -6.86 -10.24 -14.74
CA SER A 119 -7.39 -10.12 -13.37
C SER A 119 -8.59 -9.18 -13.23
N TRP A 120 -8.89 -8.33 -14.22
CA TRP A 120 -10.18 -7.62 -14.27
C TRP A 120 -11.39 -8.56 -14.30
N HIS A 121 -11.22 -9.79 -14.75
CA HIS A 121 -12.29 -10.79 -14.79
C HIS A 121 -12.50 -11.53 -13.48
N ALA A 122 -11.71 -11.24 -12.44
CA ALA A 122 -11.83 -11.92 -11.17
C ALA A 122 -13.13 -11.58 -10.40
N ASP A 123 -13.81 -10.50 -10.77
CA ASP A 123 -15.15 -10.13 -10.29
C ASP A 123 -16.19 -11.25 -10.45
N LYS A 124 -16.06 -12.07 -11.49
CA LYS A 124 -16.96 -13.18 -11.79
C LYS A 124 -16.83 -14.37 -10.84
N PHE A 125 -15.82 -14.38 -9.99
CA PHE A 125 -15.57 -15.44 -9.03
C PHE A 125 -15.80 -15.01 -7.58
N LEU A 126 -16.20 -13.76 -7.33
CA LEU A 126 -16.64 -13.26 -6.02
C LEU A 126 -18.10 -13.60 -5.76
N ASP A 127 -18.42 -13.81 -4.48
CA ASP A 127 -19.76 -14.08 -3.94
C ASP A 127 -20.37 -12.91 -3.16
#